data_AF-A0A2V6PA26-F1
#
_entry.id   AF-A0A2V6PA26-F1
#
_cell.length_a   1.000
_cell.length_b   1.000
_cell.length_c   1.000
_cell.angle_alpha   90.00
_cell.angle_beta   90.00
_cell.angle_gamma   90.00
#
_symmetry.space_group_name_H-M   'P 1'
#
loop_
_entity.id
_entity.type
_entity.pdbx_description
1 polymer ?
#
loop_
_entity_poly.entity_id
_entity_poly.type
_entity_poly.pdbx_seq_one_letter_code
_entity_poly.pdbx_strand_id
1 'polypeptide(L)'
;MVANSDGDGVFDREFFRGRLDARSTPRTLLYWNQEFRSTIWGHMTFGNLGQLVEPIFTGFKDTTNPWDIPTNADLADRTRAQGGIASYTHPANNLDDPYGTAYSAKGLPVDVALGRIDTIDVMGSGYAASVPLWYRVLNCGFQVPATAGTDCFLNRINSSPPGWGRCYVRLPKELDYKTWIEGERAGRSFISNGPMIELAIDDSAPGDTIKLTAPRTVRVHVHGWSQAPMEKLEEWPPLLRQTGTHARPRVASRPHRLGSGARERPAGA
;
A
#
# COMPACT_ATOMS: atom_id res chain seq x y z
N MET A 1 1.21 -15.51 1.90
CA MET A 1 1.74 -15.04 3.19
C MET A 1 1.33 -16.05 4.25
N VAL A 2 2.05 -16.17 5.36
CA VAL A 2 1.59 -16.95 6.53
C VAL A 2 0.49 -16.18 7.22
N ALA A 3 -0.67 -16.80 7.43
CA ALA A 3 -1.82 -16.20 8.10
C ALA A 3 -2.76 -17.31 8.62
N ASN A 4 -3.69 -16.94 9.50
CA ASN A 4 -4.90 -17.73 9.74
C ASN A 4 -6.07 -17.20 8.89
N SER A 5 -7.23 -17.87 8.92
CA SER A 5 -8.50 -17.29 8.45
C SER A 5 -9.30 -16.77 9.63
N ASP A 6 -9.99 -17.67 10.35
CA ASP A 6 -10.90 -17.29 11.44
C ASP A 6 -10.78 -18.24 12.65
N GLY A 7 -9.67 -19.00 12.73
CA GLY A 7 -9.41 -19.99 13.78
C GLY A 7 -7.92 -20.29 13.94
N ASP A 8 -7.58 -21.39 14.60
CA ASP A 8 -6.18 -21.79 14.91
C ASP A 8 -5.34 -22.23 13.71
N GLY A 9 -5.97 -22.51 12.57
CA GLY A 9 -5.28 -23.07 11.41
C GLY A 9 -4.31 -22.08 10.77
N VAL A 10 -3.01 -22.31 10.97
CA VAL A 10 -1.91 -21.61 10.27
C VAL A 10 -1.08 -22.64 9.49
N PHE A 11 -1.59 -23.04 8.33
CA PHE A 11 -1.01 -24.14 7.54
C PHE A 11 0.30 -23.74 6.82
N ASP A 12 0.48 -22.46 6.52
CA ASP A 12 1.65 -22.01 5.76
C ASP A 12 2.91 -21.77 6.60
N ARG A 13 2.81 -21.93 7.93
CA ARG A 13 3.88 -21.61 8.89
C ARG A 13 5.17 -22.37 8.58
N GLU A 14 5.06 -23.66 8.27
CA GLU A 14 6.19 -24.53 7.99
C GLU A 14 6.95 -24.18 6.70
N PHE A 15 6.33 -23.43 5.79
CA PHE A 15 6.93 -23.05 4.51
C PHE A 15 7.65 -21.70 4.56
N PHE A 16 7.55 -20.96 5.67
CA PHE A 16 8.25 -19.68 5.83
C PHE A 16 9.77 -19.88 5.90
N ARG A 17 10.52 -19.08 5.13
CA ARG A 17 11.98 -19.23 5.00
C ARG A 17 12.80 -18.05 5.54
N GLY A 18 12.18 -16.90 5.75
CA GLY A 18 12.88 -15.69 6.20
C GLY A 18 13.90 -15.13 5.21
N ARG A 19 13.75 -15.45 3.91
CA ARG A 19 14.65 -15.03 2.82
C ARG A 19 13.95 -15.19 1.47
N LEU A 20 14.58 -14.66 0.42
CA LEU A 20 14.18 -14.89 -0.97
C LEU A 20 14.06 -16.39 -1.28
N ASP A 21 12.99 -16.77 -1.97
CA ASP A 21 12.77 -18.14 -2.47
C ASP A 21 13.83 -18.45 -3.54
N ALA A 22 14.29 -19.70 -3.59
CA ALA A 22 15.27 -20.17 -4.57
C ALA A 22 14.82 -20.02 -6.04
N ARG A 23 13.51 -19.86 -6.27
CA ARG A 23 12.93 -19.58 -7.59
C ARG A 23 13.01 -18.10 -8.00
N SER A 24 13.56 -17.24 -7.17
CA SER A 24 13.82 -15.85 -7.52
C SER A 24 14.81 -15.76 -8.68
N THR A 25 14.61 -14.76 -9.54
CA THR A 25 15.48 -14.43 -10.69
C THR A 25 15.86 -12.95 -10.63
N PRO A 26 16.83 -12.48 -11.44
CA PRO A 26 17.17 -11.06 -11.50
C PRO A 26 16.00 -10.12 -11.85
N ARG A 27 14.90 -10.63 -12.40
CA ARG A 27 13.71 -9.86 -12.80
C ARG A 27 12.46 -10.17 -11.99
N THR A 28 12.54 -11.10 -11.03
CA THR A 28 11.39 -11.53 -10.25
C THR A 28 11.86 -12.04 -8.90
N LEU A 29 11.51 -11.32 -7.84
CA LEU A 29 11.86 -11.70 -6.48
C LEU A 29 10.62 -12.28 -5.81
N LEU A 30 10.76 -13.48 -5.24
CA LEU A 30 9.70 -14.13 -4.47
C LEU A 30 10.12 -14.15 -3.00
N TYR A 31 9.34 -13.50 -2.14
CA TYR A 31 9.58 -13.47 -0.70
C TYR A 31 8.29 -13.82 0.04
N TRP A 32 8.36 -14.86 0.88
CA TRP A 32 7.23 -15.28 1.69
C TRP A 32 7.22 -14.51 3.01
N ASN A 33 6.16 -13.73 3.26
CA ASN A 33 6.00 -12.98 4.50
C ASN A 33 4.68 -13.34 5.22
N GLN A 34 4.14 -12.46 6.05
CA GLN A 34 3.05 -12.73 6.98
C GLN A 34 1.95 -11.68 6.87
N GLU A 35 0.70 -12.14 6.94
CA GLU A 35 -0.43 -11.29 7.32
C GLU A 35 -0.79 -11.64 8.77
N PHE A 36 -0.75 -10.64 9.64
CA PHE A 36 -1.24 -10.73 10.99
C PHE A 36 -2.71 -10.31 11.04
N ARG A 37 -3.52 -11.03 11.81
CA ARG A 37 -4.98 -10.79 11.86
C ARG A 37 -5.47 -10.62 13.28
N SER A 38 -6.34 -9.63 13.47
CA SER A 38 -7.08 -9.40 14.70
C SER A 38 -8.51 -8.96 14.41
N THR A 39 -9.47 -9.52 15.14
CA THR A 39 -10.89 -9.17 15.01
C THR A 39 -11.15 -7.70 15.37
N ILE A 40 -10.49 -7.19 16.41
CA ILE A 40 -10.66 -5.80 16.86
C ILE A 40 -9.65 -4.87 16.19
N TRP A 41 -8.36 -5.23 16.18
CA TRP A 41 -7.33 -4.32 15.71
C TRP A 41 -7.19 -4.26 14.20
N GLY A 42 -7.78 -5.21 13.49
CA GLY A 42 -7.69 -5.34 12.04
C GLY A 42 -6.42 -6.03 11.59
N HIS A 43 -6.24 -6.12 10.28
CA HIS A 43 -5.16 -6.89 9.68
C HIS A 43 -3.92 -6.04 9.44
N MET A 44 -2.76 -6.67 9.49
CA MET A 44 -1.48 -6.09 9.11
C MET A 44 -0.73 -6.99 8.16
N THR A 45 -0.04 -6.37 7.20
CA THR A 45 0.93 -7.03 6.34
C THR A 45 2.30 -6.70 6.87
N PHE A 46 3.06 -7.73 7.22
CA PHE A 46 4.46 -7.61 7.59
C PHE A 46 5.31 -8.06 6.42
N GLY A 47 6.29 -7.25 6.02
CA GLY A 47 7.23 -7.54 4.93
C GLY A 47 8.67 -7.55 5.41
N ASN A 48 9.57 -8.12 4.60
CA ASN A 48 11.00 -8.26 4.91
C ASN A 48 11.26 -8.97 6.25
N LEU A 49 10.52 -10.04 6.52
CA LEU A 49 10.67 -10.82 7.74
C LEU A 49 11.84 -11.80 7.62
N GLY A 50 12.72 -11.82 8.62
CA GLY A 50 13.69 -12.89 8.84
C GLY A 50 13.10 -14.04 9.67
N GLN A 51 12.11 -13.74 10.51
CA GLN A 51 11.33 -14.69 11.29
C GLN A 51 9.87 -14.23 11.37
N LEU A 52 8.94 -15.18 11.51
CA LEU A 52 7.54 -14.87 11.76
C LEU A 52 7.40 -14.10 13.07
N VAL A 53 6.42 -13.19 13.10
CA VAL A 53 6.10 -12.39 14.26
C VAL A 53 4.98 -13.09 15.02
N GLU A 54 5.29 -13.53 16.23
CA GLU A 54 4.36 -14.26 17.09
C GLU A 54 3.58 -13.34 18.04
N PRO A 55 2.34 -13.70 18.39
CA PRO A 55 1.53 -14.75 17.76
C PRO A 55 1.09 -14.33 16.34
N ILE A 56 0.76 -15.32 15.49
CA ILE A 56 0.36 -15.06 14.08
C ILE A 56 -0.99 -14.31 13.99
N PHE A 57 -1.83 -14.43 15.01
CA PHE A 57 -3.14 -13.75 15.12
C PHE A 57 -3.50 -13.52 16.59
N THR A 58 -4.43 -12.60 16.85
CA THR A 58 -5.01 -12.35 18.19
C THR A 58 -6.51 -12.05 18.09
N GLY A 59 -7.24 -12.10 19.21
CA GLY A 59 -8.65 -11.69 19.25
C GLY A 59 -9.63 -12.62 18.51
N PHE A 60 -9.26 -13.88 18.27
CA PHE A 60 -10.16 -14.88 17.68
C PHE A 60 -10.69 -15.81 18.77
N LYS A 61 -12.01 -15.75 19.04
CA LYS A 61 -12.64 -16.59 20.05
C LYS A 61 -12.38 -18.08 19.78
N ASP A 62 -12.27 -18.88 20.84
CA ASP A 62 -12.11 -20.34 20.78
C ASP A 62 -10.85 -20.79 20.01
N THR A 63 -9.77 -20.01 20.15
CA THR A 63 -8.44 -20.30 19.58
C THR A 63 -7.35 -20.25 20.66
N THR A 64 -6.12 -20.58 20.28
CA THR A 64 -4.90 -20.42 21.08
C THR A 64 -4.58 -18.95 21.43
N ASN A 65 -5.12 -17.97 20.72
CA ASN A 65 -4.89 -16.53 20.96
C ASN A 65 -6.22 -15.74 21.00
N PRO A 66 -7.08 -15.98 22.01
CA PRO A 66 -8.44 -15.43 22.02
C PRO A 66 -8.52 -13.98 22.49
N TRP A 67 -7.45 -13.44 23.05
CA TRP A 67 -7.39 -12.09 23.60
C TRP A 67 -6.88 -11.12 22.55
N ASP A 68 -7.30 -9.85 22.61
CA ASP A 68 -6.84 -8.78 21.72
C ASP A 68 -5.44 -8.25 22.09
N ILE A 69 -4.60 -9.09 22.70
CA ILE A 69 -3.23 -8.77 23.04
C ILE A 69 -2.30 -9.92 22.60
N PRO A 70 -1.10 -9.63 22.09
CA PRO A 70 -0.57 -8.29 21.77
C PRO A 70 -1.37 -7.55 20.68
N THR A 71 -1.26 -6.22 20.68
CA THR A 71 -1.92 -5.33 19.73
C THR A 71 -1.17 -5.25 18.40
N ASN A 72 -1.77 -4.59 17.40
CA ASN A 72 -1.10 -4.30 16.13
C ASN A 72 0.20 -3.50 16.33
N ALA A 73 0.21 -2.51 17.24
CA ALA A 73 1.39 -1.72 17.56
C ALA A 73 2.54 -2.59 18.12
N ASP A 74 2.23 -3.50 19.04
CA ASP A 74 3.21 -4.41 19.63
C ASP A 74 3.87 -5.29 18.57
N LEU A 75 3.09 -5.73 17.57
CA LEU A 75 3.60 -6.58 16.50
C LEU A 75 4.30 -5.80 15.39
N ALA A 76 3.88 -4.56 15.14
CA ALA A 76 4.61 -3.64 14.29
C ALA A 76 6.01 -3.34 14.85
N ASP A 77 6.14 -3.15 16.17
CA ASP A 77 7.43 -2.98 16.84
C ASP A 77 8.34 -4.21 16.66
N ARG A 78 7.80 -5.42 16.86
CA ARG A 78 8.54 -6.68 16.64
C ARG A 78 8.95 -6.85 15.18
N THR A 79 8.09 -6.45 14.25
CA THR A 79 8.39 -6.45 12.81
C THR A 79 9.55 -5.52 12.50
N ARG A 80 9.53 -4.29 13.03
CA ARG A 80 10.61 -3.32 12.85
C ARG A 80 11.91 -3.71 13.53
N ALA A 81 11.85 -4.37 14.68
CA ALA A 81 13.04 -4.82 15.41
C ALA A 81 13.92 -5.77 14.58
N GLN A 82 13.34 -6.48 13.60
CA GLN A 82 14.08 -7.32 12.63
C GLN A 82 14.30 -6.65 11.27
N GLY A 83 14.06 -5.34 11.13
CA GLY A 83 14.21 -4.59 9.88
C GLY A 83 13.03 -4.75 8.91
N GLY A 84 11.92 -5.36 9.36
CA GLY A 84 10.71 -5.53 8.59
C GLY A 84 9.94 -4.23 8.36
N ILE A 85 8.98 -4.28 7.44
CA ILE A 85 8.00 -3.20 7.19
C ILE A 85 6.64 -3.62 7.73
N ALA A 86 5.94 -2.73 8.42
CA ALA A 86 4.63 -2.99 9.00
C ALA A 86 3.55 -2.10 8.35
N SER A 87 2.60 -2.72 7.67
CA SER A 87 1.48 -2.04 7.01
C SER A 87 0.17 -2.46 7.63
N TYR A 88 -0.77 -1.52 7.80
CA TYR A 88 -2.17 -1.92 7.93
C TYR A 88 -2.69 -2.45 6.59
N THR A 89 -3.51 -3.49 6.61
CA THR A 89 -4.04 -4.15 5.42
C THR A 89 -5.52 -3.88 5.28
N HIS A 90 -5.95 -3.38 4.11
CA HIS A 90 -7.34 -3.07 3.76
C HIS A 90 -8.15 -2.57 4.98
N PRO A 91 -7.73 -1.43 5.57
CA PRO A 91 -8.09 -1.04 6.94
C PRO A 91 -9.58 -0.74 7.16
N ALA A 92 -10.34 -0.55 6.07
CA ALA A 92 -11.77 -0.30 6.13
C ALA A 92 -12.49 -0.98 4.96
N ASN A 93 -13.71 -1.43 5.24
CA ASN A 93 -14.64 -2.07 4.30
C ASN A 93 -16.05 -1.43 4.34
N ASN A 94 -16.29 -0.49 5.24
CA ASN A 94 -17.54 0.26 5.36
C ASN A 94 -17.26 1.75 5.15
N LEU A 95 -17.97 2.35 4.19
CA LEU A 95 -17.81 3.75 3.78
C LEU A 95 -18.33 4.73 4.83
N ASP A 96 -19.45 4.40 5.47
CA ASP A 96 -20.16 5.27 6.41
C ASP A 96 -19.44 5.28 7.77
N ASP A 97 -19.04 4.10 8.23
CA ASP A 97 -18.23 3.91 9.43
C ASP A 97 -17.02 3.01 9.14
N PRO A 98 -15.82 3.57 8.91
CA PRO A 98 -14.64 2.79 8.58
C PRO A 98 -14.18 1.86 9.70
N TYR A 99 -14.70 2.01 10.92
CA TYR A 99 -14.36 1.19 12.08
C TYR A 99 -15.50 0.26 12.50
N GLY A 100 -16.63 0.28 11.80
CA GLY A 100 -17.87 -0.35 12.23
C GLY A 100 -17.98 -1.86 12.02
N THR A 101 -16.94 -2.52 11.49
CA THR A 101 -16.98 -3.98 11.24
C THR A 101 -15.91 -4.73 12.04
N ALA A 102 -16.04 -6.07 12.07
CA ALA A 102 -14.90 -6.92 12.40
C ALA A 102 -13.74 -6.64 11.43
N TYR A 103 -12.52 -6.84 11.90
CA TYR A 103 -11.26 -6.69 11.14
C TYR A 103 -10.95 -5.27 10.65
N SER A 104 -11.77 -4.26 10.95
CA SER A 104 -11.40 -2.87 10.65
C SER A 104 -10.23 -2.42 11.52
N ALA A 105 -9.38 -1.56 10.98
CA ALA A 105 -8.16 -1.08 11.62
C ALA A 105 -8.41 -0.05 12.74
N LYS A 106 -9.04 -0.46 13.85
CA LYS A 106 -9.46 0.45 14.93
C LYS A 106 -8.30 1.18 15.62
N GLY A 107 -7.11 0.56 15.63
CA GLY A 107 -5.88 1.16 16.17
C GLY A 107 -5.21 2.18 15.23
N LEU A 108 -5.58 2.20 13.94
CA LEU A 108 -4.87 2.95 12.90
C LEU A 108 -4.61 4.43 13.25
N PRO A 109 -5.57 5.22 13.75
CA PRO A 109 -5.31 6.64 14.04
C PRO A 109 -4.21 6.84 15.09
N VAL A 110 -4.18 5.99 16.13
CA VAL A 110 -3.21 6.07 17.22
C VAL A 110 -1.85 5.62 16.71
N ASP A 111 -1.80 4.50 16.00
CA ASP A 111 -0.56 3.93 15.49
C ASP A 111 0.11 4.84 14.46
N VAL A 112 -0.68 5.48 13.60
CA VAL A 112 -0.18 6.52 12.69
C VAL A 112 0.36 7.71 13.47
N ALA A 113 -0.39 8.23 14.45
CA ALA A 113 0.04 9.39 15.22
C ALA A 113 1.33 9.16 16.01
N LEU A 114 1.56 7.91 16.44
CA LEU A 114 2.75 7.48 17.16
C LEU A 114 3.89 7.00 16.23
N GLY A 115 3.72 7.03 14.91
CA GLY A 115 4.73 6.57 13.95
C GLY A 115 4.99 5.05 14.01
N ARG A 116 4.00 4.28 14.45
CA ARG A 116 4.08 2.82 14.69
C ARG A 116 3.82 1.97 13.46
N ILE A 117 3.48 2.56 12.31
CA ILE A 117 3.34 1.83 11.03
C ILE A 117 4.16 2.52 9.94
N ASP A 118 4.51 1.76 8.90
CA ASP A 118 5.28 2.27 7.78
C ASP A 118 4.38 2.68 6.62
N THR A 119 3.32 1.92 6.35
CA THR A 119 2.44 2.11 5.19
C THR A 119 1.00 1.72 5.48
N ILE A 120 0.09 2.02 4.55
CA ILE A 120 -1.30 1.56 4.57
C ILE A 120 -1.65 0.96 3.21
N ASP A 121 -2.06 -0.30 3.20
CA ASP A 121 -2.51 -0.99 2.00
C ASP A 121 -3.99 -0.64 1.77
N VAL A 122 -4.22 0.22 0.78
CA VAL A 122 -5.54 0.82 0.52
C VAL A 122 -6.19 0.27 -0.75
N MET A 123 -5.54 -0.66 -1.45
CA MET A 123 -6.03 -1.19 -2.72
C MET A 123 -6.25 -2.70 -2.58
N GLY A 124 -7.48 -3.14 -2.80
CA GLY A 124 -7.89 -4.52 -2.62
C GLY A 124 -9.42 -4.60 -2.47
N SER A 125 -9.91 -5.64 -1.79
CA SER A 125 -11.33 -5.84 -1.48
C SER A 125 -11.95 -4.66 -0.69
N GLY A 126 -11.16 -4.00 0.17
CA GLY A 126 -11.57 -2.84 0.96
C GLY A 126 -11.36 -1.47 0.30
N TYR A 127 -10.97 -1.40 -0.98
CA TYR A 127 -10.53 -0.15 -1.65
C TYR A 127 -11.49 1.03 -1.45
N ALA A 128 -12.79 0.80 -1.64
CA ALA A 128 -13.80 1.85 -1.60
C ALA A 128 -13.81 2.63 -0.28
N ALA A 129 -13.62 1.93 0.85
CA ALA A 129 -13.59 2.55 2.17
C ALA A 129 -12.16 2.90 2.66
N SER A 130 -11.17 2.11 2.25
CA SER A 130 -9.77 2.28 2.68
C SER A 130 -9.12 3.54 2.09
N VAL A 131 -9.41 3.89 0.84
CA VAL A 131 -8.85 5.11 0.21
C VAL A 131 -9.35 6.40 0.87
N PRO A 132 -10.67 6.60 1.10
CA PRO A 132 -11.15 7.76 1.86
C PRO A 132 -10.56 7.83 3.27
N LEU A 133 -10.39 6.70 3.95
CA LEU A 133 -9.74 6.66 5.27
C LEU A 133 -8.28 7.13 5.20
N TRP A 134 -7.52 6.66 4.21
CA TRP A 134 -6.15 7.11 3.99
C TRP A 134 -6.09 8.61 3.69
N TYR A 135 -7.00 9.16 2.88
CA TYR A 135 -7.07 10.61 2.68
C TYR A 135 -7.38 11.38 3.98
N ARG A 136 -8.17 10.82 4.91
CA ARG A 136 -8.38 11.44 6.24
C ARG A 136 -7.07 11.47 7.03
N VAL A 137 -6.28 10.40 6.99
CA VAL A 137 -4.94 10.34 7.61
C VAL A 137 -4.02 11.43 7.04
N LEU A 138 -3.94 11.55 5.70
CA LEU A 138 -3.15 12.59 5.04
C LEU A 138 -3.62 14.00 5.42
N ASN A 139 -4.94 14.22 5.48
CA ASN A 139 -5.54 15.51 5.85
C ASN A 139 -5.25 15.90 7.30
N CYS A 140 -4.94 14.95 8.18
CA CYS A 140 -4.46 15.21 9.53
C CYS A 140 -2.95 15.54 9.59
N GLY A 141 -2.27 15.61 8.45
CA GLY A 141 -0.85 15.94 8.36
C GLY A 141 0.10 14.74 8.52
N PHE A 142 -0.44 13.53 8.62
CA PHE A 142 0.38 12.32 8.71
C PHE A 142 0.75 11.82 7.33
N GLN A 143 2.05 11.80 7.03
CA GLN A 143 2.58 11.35 5.74
C GLN A 143 2.84 9.83 5.79
N VAL A 144 1.80 9.04 5.52
CA VAL A 144 1.91 7.57 5.47
C VAL A 144 1.69 7.10 4.03
N PRO A 145 2.65 6.41 3.39
CA PRO A 145 2.52 5.91 2.04
C PRO A 145 1.36 4.93 1.87
N ALA A 146 0.68 5.05 0.73
CA ALA A 146 -0.26 4.04 0.27
C ALA A 146 0.49 2.87 -0.41
N THR A 147 0.07 1.66 -0.09
CA THR A 147 0.51 0.42 -0.75
C THR A 147 -0.70 -0.35 -1.29
N ALA A 148 -0.42 -1.47 -1.96
CA ALA A 148 -1.42 -2.28 -2.62
C ALA A 148 -1.08 -3.77 -2.48
N GLY A 149 -1.99 -4.52 -1.88
CA GLY A 149 -1.97 -5.96 -1.76
C GLY A 149 -3.26 -6.53 -2.34
N THR A 150 -3.14 -7.48 -3.26
CA THR A 150 -4.30 -8.01 -3.97
C THR A 150 -5.30 -8.76 -3.07
N ASP A 151 -4.83 -9.29 -1.93
CA ASP A 151 -5.59 -10.21 -1.07
C ASP A 151 -6.15 -11.41 -1.87
N CYS A 152 -5.26 -12.02 -2.66
CA CYS A 152 -5.58 -13.14 -3.54
C CYS A 152 -5.52 -14.47 -2.79
N PHE A 153 -6.59 -15.24 -2.90
CA PHE A 153 -6.69 -16.62 -2.46
C PHE A 153 -6.78 -17.53 -3.69
N LEU A 154 -5.69 -18.24 -3.99
CA LEU A 154 -5.62 -19.18 -5.12
C LEU A 154 -6.44 -20.47 -4.90
N ASN A 155 -6.98 -20.66 -3.70
CA ASN A 155 -7.77 -21.81 -3.29
C ASN A 155 -9.25 -21.49 -3.05
N ARG A 156 -9.73 -20.29 -3.45
CA ARG A 156 -11.14 -19.89 -3.34
C ARG A 156 -11.74 -19.72 -4.74
N ILE A 157 -13.03 -20.06 -4.86
CA ILE A 157 -13.79 -19.86 -6.11
C ILE A 157 -13.92 -18.37 -6.44
N ASN A 158 -14.19 -17.54 -5.43
CA ASN A 158 -14.29 -16.09 -5.58
C ASN A 158 -13.10 -15.41 -4.92
N SER A 159 -12.18 -14.87 -5.72
CA SER A 159 -11.04 -14.08 -5.25
C SER A 159 -10.53 -13.14 -6.35
N SER A 160 -9.88 -12.05 -5.96
CA SER A 160 -9.18 -11.16 -6.88
C SER A 160 -8.04 -11.91 -7.59
N PRO A 161 -7.81 -11.66 -8.88
CA PRO A 161 -6.69 -12.29 -9.59
C PRO A 161 -5.35 -11.76 -9.07
N PRO A 162 -4.29 -12.59 -9.02
CA PRO A 162 -2.96 -12.13 -8.62
C PRO A 162 -2.51 -10.86 -9.36
N GLY A 163 -2.07 -9.86 -8.60
CA GLY A 163 -1.61 -8.60 -9.16
C GLY A 163 -2.74 -7.64 -9.58
N TRP A 164 -3.97 -7.82 -9.12
CA TRP A 164 -5.06 -6.86 -9.35
C TRP A 164 -4.70 -5.46 -8.86
N GLY A 165 -4.29 -5.34 -7.59
CA GLY A 165 -3.70 -4.12 -7.03
C GLY A 165 -2.17 -4.22 -7.02
N ARG A 166 -1.49 -3.16 -7.45
CA ARG A 166 -0.02 -3.15 -7.59
C ARG A 166 0.59 -1.89 -6.96
N CYS A 167 1.62 -2.08 -6.15
CA CYS A 167 2.49 -1.03 -5.63
C CYS A 167 3.75 -0.96 -6.51
N TYR A 168 3.99 0.19 -7.12
CA TYR A 168 5.15 0.43 -7.98
C TYR A 168 6.14 1.30 -7.23
N VAL A 169 7.30 0.73 -6.89
CA VAL A 169 8.37 1.43 -6.17
C VAL A 169 9.46 1.82 -7.15
N ARG A 170 9.88 3.09 -7.11
CA ARG A 170 11.00 3.58 -7.92
C ARG A 170 12.33 3.13 -7.32
N LEU A 171 13.12 2.41 -8.11
CA LEU A 171 14.46 1.97 -7.73
C LEU A 171 15.52 2.81 -8.47
N PRO A 172 16.65 3.14 -7.81
CA PRO A 172 17.74 3.88 -8.46
C PRO A 172 18.61 3.00 -9.37
N LYS A 173 18.54 1.68 -9.21
CA LYS A 173 19.35 0.67 -9.90
C LYS A 173 18.47 -0.57 -10.19
N GLU A 174 19.13 -1.67 -10.51
CA GLU A 174 18.53 -3.00 -10.70
C GLU A 174 17.64 -3.44 -9.53
N LEU A 175 16.77 -4.41 -9.82
CA LEU A 175 15.84 -4.98 -8.86
C LEU A 175 16.57 -5.61 -7.67
N ASP A 176 16.37 -5.02 -6.49
CA ASP A 176 16.88 -5.49 -5.21
C ASP A 176 15.78 -5.43 -4.15
N TYR A 177 15.59 -6.51 -3.39
CA TYR A 177 14.48 -6.63 -2.46
C TYR A 177 14.57 -5.59 -1.33
N LYS A 178 15.75 -5.41 -0.76
CA LYS A 178 15.95 -4.48 0.36
C LYS A 178 15.69 -3.04 -0.08
N THR A 179 16.25 -2.65 -1.23
CA THR A 179 16.05 -1.32 -1.82
C THR A 179 14.57 -1.08 -2.15
N TRP A 180 13.86 -2.13 -2.59
CA TRP A 180 12.41 -2.07 -2.84
C TRP A 180 11.63 -1.81 -1.54
N ILE A 181 11.92 -2.54 -0.47
CA ILE A 181 11.27 -2.36 0.84
C ILE A 181 11.56 -0.95 1.40
N GLU A 182 12.78 -0.45 1.27
CA GLU A 182 13.15 0.91 1.69
C GLU A 182 12.46 1.99 0.84
N GLY A 183 12.26 1.73 -0.46
CA GLY A 183 11.52 2.60 -1.36
C GLY A 183 10.03 2.67 -1.05
N GLU A 184 9.43 1.53 -0.75
CA GLU A 184 8.04 1.43 -0.31
C GLU A 184 7.83 2.19 1.01
N ARG A 185 8.67 1.92 2.03
CA ARG A 185 8.64 2.62 3.33
C ARG A 185 8.76 4.14 3.18
N ALA A 186 9.60 4.61 2.25
CA ALA A 186 9.80 6.03 2.00
C ALA A 186 8.71 6.68 1.15
N GLY A 187 7.71 5.92 0.70
CA GLY A 187 6.66 6.43 -0.19
C GLY A 187 7.16 6.84 -1.57
N ARG A 188 8.32 6.32 -2.01
CA ARG A 188 8.82 6.47 -3.39
C ARG A 188 8.06 5.53 -4.32
N SER A 189 6.75 5.59 -4.24
CA SER A 189 5.84 4.65 -4.87
C SER A 189 4.55 5.30 -5.32
N PHE A 190 3.82 4.58 -6.16
CA PHE A 190 2.40 4.81 -6.42
C PHE A 190 1.68 3.48 -6.51
N ILE A 191 0.36 3.51 -6.32
CA ILE A 191 -0.49 2.34 -6.43
C ILE A 191 -1.41 2.45 -7.64
N SER A 192 -1.61 1.35 -8.36
CA SER A 192 -2.49 1.30 -9.52
C SER A 192 -2.97 -0.12 -9.79
N ASN A 193 -4.22 -0.25 -10.23
CA ASN A 193 -4.75 -1.49 -10.80
C ASN A 193 -4.78 -1.47 -12.34
N GLY A 194 -4.33 -0.39 -12.97
CA GLY A 194 -4.36 -0.20 -14.42
C GLY A 194 -3.09 0.53 -14.92
N PRO A 195 -3.19 1.81 -15.34
CA PRO A 195 -2.07 2.54 -15.92
C PRO A 195 -0.86 2.67 -14.99
N MET A 196 0.33 2.70 -15.57
CA MET A 196 1.52 3.21 -14.91
C MET A 196 1.57 4.72 -15.07
N ILE A 197 1.96 5.41 -14.01
CA ILE A 197 2.14 6.86 -14.01
C ILE A 197 3.56 7.20 -13.58
N GLU A 198 4.10 8.24 -14.20
CA GLU A 198 5.26 8.97 -13.69
C GLU A 198 4.78 10.38 -13.39
N LEU A 199 5.03 10.83 -12.17
CA LEU A 199 4.66 12.15 -11.67
C LEU A 199 5.91 12.80 -11.09
N ALA A 200 6.17 14.05 -11.48
CA ALA A 200 7.15 14.90 -10.82
C ALA A 200 6.59 16.32 -10.67
N ILE A 201 6.99 16.99 -9.60
CA ILE A 201 6.68 18.41 -9.36
C ILE A 201 8.00 19.14 -9.21
N ASP A 202 8.31 20.02 -10.16
CA ASP A 202 9.65 20.55 -10.38
C ASP A 202 10.66 19.37 -10.43
N ASP A 203 11.65 19.34 -9.53
CA ASP A 203 12.64 18.26 -9.42
C ASP A 203 12.25 17.19 -8.37
N SER A 204 11.06 17.29 -7.78
CA SER A 204 10.59 16.39 -6.70
C SER A 204 9.82 15.20 -7.25
N ALA A 205 10.08 14.02 -6.68
CA ALA A 205 9.46 12.75 -7.03
C ALA A 205 8.34 12.38 -6.03
N PRO A 206 7.52 11.33 -6.32
CA PRO A 206 6.56 10.82 -5.36
C PRO A 206 7.24 10.45 -4.04
N GLY A 207 6.61 10.85 -2.93
CA GLY A 207 7.16 10.70 -1.57
C GLY A 207 7.92 11.93 -1.06
N ASP A 208 8.37 12.83 -1.93
CA ASP A 208 9.07 14.05 -1.51
C ASP A 208 8.11 15.09 -0.91
N THR A 209 8.64 15.95 -0.02
CA THR A 209 7.90 17.07 0.55
C THR A 209 8.40 18.40 -0.01
N ILE A 210 7.50 19.12 -0.68
CA ILE A 210 7.79 20.46 -1.23
C ILE A 210 7.35 21.51 -0.21
N LYS A 211 8.32 22.18 0.40
CA LYS A 211 8.06 23.28 1.34
C LYS A 211 7.98 24.61 0.58
N LEU A 212 6.83 25.27 0.67
CA LEU A 212 6.60 26.59 0.07
C LEU A 212 6.63 27.66 1.16
N THR A 213 7.57 28.61 1.08
CA THR A 213 7.64 29.76 2.01
C THR A 213 6.72 30.91 1.62
N ALA A 214 6.28 30.94 0.37
CA ALA A 214 5.28 31.85 -0.18
C ALA A 214 4.51 31.16 -1.32
N PRO A 215 3.31 31.63 -1.68
CA PRO A 215 2.58 31.12 -2.85
C PRO A 215 3.43 31.20 -4.12
N ARG A 216 3.53 30.10 -4.86
CA ARG A 216 4.21 30.04 -6.16
C ARG A 216 3.54 29.05 -7.09
N THR A 217 3.81 29.22 -8.39
CA THR A 217 3.54 28.20 -9.40
C THR A 217 4.62 27.12 -9.31
N VAL A 218 4.20 25.87 -9.50
CA VAL A 218 5.09 24.70 -9.66
C VAL A 218 4.86 24.09 -11.02
N ARG A 219 5.88 23.44 -11.57
CA ARG A 219 5.75 22.70 -12.83
C ARG A 219 5.40 21.25 -12.52
N VAL A 220 4.27 20.78 -13.03
CA VAL A 220 3.86 19.37 -12.89
C VAL A 220 4.19 18.64 -14.19
N HIS A 221 4.96 17.56 -14.08
CA HIS A 221 5.26 16.63 -15.15
C HIS A 221 4.48 15.33 -14.90
N VAL A 222 3.65 14.93 -15.86
CA VAL A 222 2.90 13.67 -15.76
C VAL A 222 3.03 12.89 -17.07
N HIS A 223 3.44 11.64 -16.97
CA HIS A 223 3.42 10.68 -18.07
C HIS A 223 2.62 9.46 -17.64
N GLY A 224 1.85 8.88 -18.58
CA GLY A 224 1.03 7.72 -18.30
C GLY A 224 1.16 6.68 -19.41
N TRP A 225 1.22 5.41 -19.02
CA TRP A 225 1.22 4.26 -19.93
C TRP A 225 0.12 3.32 -19.51
N SER A 226 -0.64 2.82 -20.49
CA SER A 226 -1.70 1.85 -20.24
C SER A 226 -1.69 0.83 -21.36
N GLN A 227 -2.09 -0.40 -21.01
CA GLN A 227 -2.33 -1.45 -21.99
C GLN A 227 -3.62 -1.20 -22.80
N ALA A 228 -4.57 -0.46 -22.21
CA ALA A 228 -5.78 0.00 -22.89
C ALA A 228 -5.62 1.46 -23.35
N PRO A 229 -6.29 1.90 -24.44
CA PRO A 229 -6.28 3.30 -24.86
C PRO A 229 -6.66 4.25 -23.71
N MET A 230 -5.88 5.32 -23.53
CA MET A 230 -6.20 6.38 -22.56
C MET A 230 -6.72 7.60 -23.32
N GLU A 231 -7.95 8.00 -23.03
CA GLU A 231 -8.55 9.19 -23.63
C GLU A 231 -8.07 10.49 -22.98
N LYS A 232 -7.86 10.46 -21.65
CA LYS A 232 -7.53 11.64 -20.87
C LYS A 232 -6.69 11.29 -19.65
N LEU A 233 -5.78 12.19 -19.30
CA LEU A 233 -5.05 12.19 -18.04
C LEU A 233 -5.42 13.47 -17.29
N GLU A 234 -5.99 13.32 -16.10
CA GLU A 234 -6.50 14.44 -15.30
C GLU A 234 -5.81 14.47 -13.94
N GLU A 235 -5.42 15.67 -13.54
CA GLU A 235 -5.05 15.96 -12.16
C GLU A 235 -6.32 16.34 -11.41
N TRP A 236 -6.65 15.60 -10.35
CA TRP A 236 -7.67 16.04 -9.40
C TRP A 236 -6.99 16.81 -8.27
N PRO A 237 -7.48 18.01 -7.91
CA PRO A 237 -6.99 18.66 -6.70
C PRO A 237 -7.24 17.73 -5.51
N PRO A 238 -6.26 17.55 -4.61
CA PRO A 238 -6.45 16.70 -3.44
C PRO A 238 -7.66 17.20 -2.63
N LEU A 239 -8.34 16.28 -1.95
CA LEU A 239 -9.39 16.57 -0.95
C LEU A 239 -8.78 17.25 0.29
N LEU A 240 -8.01 18.32 0.12
CA LEU A 240 -7.51 19.16 1.20
C LEU A 240 -8.66 20.04 1.68
N ARG A 241 -9.19 19.78 2.88
CA ARG A 241 -9.82 20.85 3.64
C ARG A 241 -8.70 21.81 4.06
N GLN A 242 -8.58 22.94 3.36
CA GLN A 242 -7.80 24.07 3.83
C GLN A 242 -8.36 24.51 5.19
N THR A 243 -7.68 24.20 6.29
CA THR A 243 -7.91 24.87 7.57
C THR A 243 -7.22 26.22 7.51
N GLY A 244 -7.88 27.20 6.88
CA GLY A 244 -7.39 28.57 6.74
C GLY A 244 -8.04 29.29 5.55
N THR A 245 -8.28 30.59 5.69
CA THR A 245 -8.95 31.48 4.73
C THR A 245 -8.11 31.78 3.48
N HIS A 246 -7.41 30.80 2.91
CA HIS A 246 -6.52 31.03 1.76
C HIS A 246 -7.07 30.33 0.53
N ALA A 247 -7.10 31.06 -0.60
CA ALA A 247 -7.74 30.65 -1.84
C ALA A 247 -7.26 29.27 -2.33
N ARG A 248 -8.14 28.57 -3.03
CA ARG A 248 -7.81 27.31 -3.72
C ARG A 248 -6.65 27.52 -4.71
N PRO A 249 -5.70 26.57 -4.83
CA PRO A 249 -4.75 26.58 -5.93
C PRO A 249 -5.52 26.59 -7.27
N ARG A 250 -5.21 27.56 -8.15
CA ARG A 250 -5.70 27.53 -9.53
C ARG A 250 -4.82 26.54 -10.31
N VAL A 251 -5.33 25.34 -10.53
CA VAL A 251 -4.73 24.39 -11.48
C VAL A 251 -5.13 24.83 -12.89
N ALA A 252 -4.17 25.29 -13.68
CA ALA A 252 -4.36 25.52 -15.11
C ALA A 252 -4.03 24.22 -15.85
N SER A 253 -5.02 23.33 -16.01
CA SER A 253 -4.84 22.13 -16.82
C SER A 253 -4.93 22.48 -18.31
N ARG A 254 -3.87 22.19 -19.07
CA ARG A 254 -3.96 22.08 -20.53
C ARG A 254 -4.13 20.61 -20.87
N PRO A 255 -5.13 20.23 -21.69
CA PRO A 255 -5.26 18.84 -22.13
C PRO A 255 -4.02 18.46 -22.96
N HIS A 256 -3.26 17.47 -22.49
CA HIS A 256 -2.23 16.83 -23.29
C HIS A 256 -2.88 15.69 -24.10
N ARG A 257 -2.92 15.83 -25.43
CA ARG A 257 -3.21 14.69 -26.31
C ARG A 257 -1.99 13.77 -26.30
N LEU A 258 -2.18 12.53 -25.85
CA LEU A 258 -1.18 11.49 -25.99
C LEU A 258 -1.20 11.00 -27.45
N GLY A 259 -0.06 11.08 -28.13
CA GLY A 259 0.08 10.56 -29.49
C GLY A 259 -0.05 9.04 -29.50
N SER A 260 -0.78 8.49 -30.47
CA SER A 260 -0.95 7.05 -30.67
C SER A 260 0.37 6.41 -31.10
N GLY A 261 1.21 6.07 -30.14
CA GLY A 261 2.44 5.31 -30.35
C GLY A 261 2.22 3.81 -30.46
N ALA A 262 1.32 3.36 -31.34
CA ALA A 262 1.27 1.95 -31.73
C ALA A 262 2.40 1.71 -32.74
N ARG A 263 3.56 1.21 -32.27
CA ARG A 263 4.52 0.58 -33.19
C ARG A 263 3.97 -0.80 -33.52
N GLU A 264 3.42 -0.94 -34.72
CA GLU A 264 3.16 -2.24 -35.34
C GLU A 264 4.46 -3.05 -35.36
N ARG A 265 4.38 -4.29 -34.86
CA ARG A 265 5.41 -5.30 -35.14
C ARG A 265 5.30 -5.65 -36.63
N PRO A 266 6.37 -5.66 -37.42
CA PRO A 266 6.30 -6.19 -38.77
C PRO A 266 6.05 -7.71 -38.68
N ALA A 267 5.03 -8.16 -39.41
CA ALA A 267 4.75 -9.56 -39.62
C ALA A 267 5.81 -10.16 -40.57
N GLY A 268 6.46 -11.24 -40.11
CA GLY A 268 7.03 -12.30 -40.94
C GLY A 268 8.33 -12.02 -41.71
N ALA A 269 9.41 -12.65 -41.24
CA ALA A 269 10.23 -13.61 -42.00
C ALA A 269 10.97 -14.51 -41.00
#